data_AF-L2GP38-F1
#
_entry.id   AF-L2GP38-F1
#
_cell.length_a   1.000
_cell.length_b   1.000
_cell.length_c   1.000
_cell.angle_alpha   90.00
_cell.angle_beta   90.00
_cell.angle_gamma   90.00
#
_symmetry.space_group_name_H-M   'P 1'
#
loop_
_entity.id
_entity.type
_entity.pdbx_description
1 polymer ?
#
loop_
_entity_poly.entity_id
_entity_poly.type
_entity_poly.pdbx_seq_one_letter_code
_entity_poly.pdbx_strand_id
1 'polypeptide(L)'
;MEDGKDVNRNRTRRIVMVDSDEENAINNTHEVIQTQNNTQSQAGEAQIQEIQSSNEAQAKLQSYSQNNNDAQKKKKAKIALSLKTEDIEKYCYDVITEMKDFYKKDLDLNSESKPAHYKIDNIEHICSKIIKRGVQEIFVKMGILKELKVWLEPLPDNSLPNQKIKRAIMDLLINLRVSKADLLSSGIGKIVHFYSKNSREALDIRKMSLNVIKKWKSMIIKEEIEQ
;
A
#
# COMPACT_ATOMS: atom_id res chain seq x y z
N MET A 1 -47.71 22.17 -83.96
CA MET A 1 -48.83 21.47 -83.29
C MET A 1 -48.63 21.76 -81.81
N GLU A 2 -49.36 22.60 -81.09
CA GLU A 2 -50.62 23.37 -81.21
C GLU A 2 -50.37 24.66 -80.37
N ASP A 3 -50.64 25.87 -80.87
CA ASP A 3 -51.88 26.66 -80.72
C ASP A 3 -52.22 27.13 -79.30
N GLY A 4 -52.54 28.43 -79.17
CA GLY A 4 -53.26 28.95 -78.01
C GLY A 4 -52.96 30.40 -77.60
N LYS A 5 -53.61 31.36 -78.24
CA LYS A 5 -53.56 32.81 -78.00
C LYS A 5 -54.41 33.29 -76.80
N ASP A 6 -53.98 34.46 -76.28
CA ASP A 6 -54.75 35.59 -75.70
C ASP A 6 -55.53 35.43 -74.37
N VAL A 7 -55.32 36.36 -73.43
CA VAL A 7 -56.20 37.52 -73.14
C VAL A 7 -55.78 38.20 -71.82
N ASN A 8 -55.42 39.48 -71.95
CA ASN A 8 -55.22 40.48 -70.89
C ASN A 8 -56.55 40.88 -70.23
N ARG A 9 -56.63 40.91 -68.88
CA ARG A 9 -57.57 41.77 -68.15
C ARG A 9 -56.97 42.30 -66.84
N ASN A 10 -56.47 43.53 -66.90
CA ASN A 10 -56.36 44.44 -65.76
C ASN A 10 -57.69 44.54 -64.99
N ARG A 11 -57.65 44.31 -63.67
CA ARG A 11 -58.73 44.69 -62.76
C ARG A 11 -58.18 45.59 -61.65
N THR A 12 -58.55 46.85 -61.75
CA THR A 12 -58.33 47.97 -60.85
C THR A 12 -58.55 47.60 -59.38
N ARG A 13 -57.54 47.79 -58.52
CA ARG A 13 -57.71 47.79 -57.05
C ARG A 13 -58.47 49.07 -56.65
N ARG A 14 -59.67 48.89 -56.11
CA ARG A 14 -60.43 49.92 -55.41
C ARG A 14 -59.80 50.10 -54.03
N ILE A 15 -59.20 51.26 -53.80
CA ILE A 15 -58.81 51.70 -52.45
C ILE A 15 -60.11 51.99 -51.71
N VAL A 16 -60.37 51.22 -50.64
CA VAL A 16 -61.41 51.54 -49.66
C VAL A 16 -60.65 52.11 -48.46
N MET A 17 -60.84 53.40 -48.18
CA MET A 17 -60.39 54.03 -46.94
C MET A 17 -61.17 53.38 -45.79
N VAL A 18 -60.46 52.91 -44.77
CA VAL A 18 -61.04 52.42 -43.51
C VAL A 18 -60.46 53.29 -42.39
N ASP A 19 -61.33 53.75 -41.50
CA ASP A 19 -61.14 54.83 -40.53
C ASP A 19 -60.03 54.58 -39.48
N SER A 20 -59.43 55.69 -39.02
CA SER A 20 -58.17 55.78 -38.26
C SER A 20 -58.25 55.46 -36.77
N ASP A 21 -59.42 55.06 -36.25
CA ASP A 21 -59.64 54.89 -34.80
C ASP A 21 -59.48 53.44 -34.29
N GLU A 22 -59.41 52.44 -35.18
CA GLU A 22 -59.19 51.03 -34.79
C GLU A 22 -57.69 50.64 -34.67
N GLU A 23 -56.78 51.38 -35.33
CA GLU A 23 -55.34 51.08 -35.32
C GLU A 23 -54.65 51.43 -33.98
N ASN A 24 -55.12 52.45 -33.27
CA ASN A 24 -54.49 52.92 -32.01
C ASN A 24 -54.76 51.99 -30.80
N ALA A 25 -55.89 51.27 -30.77
CA ALA A 25 -56.21 50.36 -29.68
C ALA A 25 -55.41 49.03 -29.76
N ILE A 26 -55.09 48.59 -30.97
CA ILE A 26 -54.33 47.38 -31.25
C ILE A 26 -52.83 47.61 -30.99
N ASN A 27 -52.30 48.79 -31.34
CA ASN A 27 -50.89 49.13 -31.12
C ASN A 27 -50.54 49.26 -29.63
N ASN A 28 -51.43 49.85 -28.82
CA ASN A 28 -51.20 50.03 -27.38
C ASN A 28 -51.29 48.69 -26.59
N THR A 29 -52.18 47.78 -27.02
CA THR A 29 -52.25 46.43 -26.42
C THR A 29 -51.05 45.56 -26.83
N HIS A 30 -50.52 45.71 -28.05
CA HIS A 30 -49.33 44.99 -28.48
C HIS A 30 -48.06 45.44 -27.72
N GLU A 31 -47.89 46.75 -27.47
CA GLU A 31 -46.75 47.27 -26.69
C GLU A 31 -46.77 46.81 -25.22
N VAL A 32 -47.94 46.77 -24.57
CA VAL A 32 -48.09 46.27 -23.19
C VAL A 32 -47.80 44.77 -23.10
N ILE A 33 -48.24 43.97 -24.08
CA ILE A 33 -47.95 42.53 -24.14
C ILE A 33 -46.46 42.28 -24.44
N GLN A 34 -45.85 43.07 -25.33
CA GLN A 34 -44.41 42.96 -25.63
C GLN A 34 -43.54 43.38 -24.43
N THR A 35 -43.88 44.47 -23.73
CA THR A 35 -43.17 44.88 -22.52
C THR A 35 -43.36 43.89 -21.37
N GLN A 36 -44.55 43.35 -21.15
CA GLN A 36 -44.77 42.30 -20.14
C GLN A 36 -43.98 41.03 -20.46
N ASN A 37 -44.01 40.53 -21.70
CA ASN A 37 -43.27 39.34 -22.12
C ASN A 37 -41.74 39.53 -22.01
N ASN A 38 -41.23 40.73 -22.34
CA ASN A 38 -39.79 41.02 -22.26
C ASN A 38 -39.32 41.13 -20.80
N THR A 39 -40.14 41.72 -19.93
CA THR A 39 -39.86 41.82 -18.48
C THR A 39 -39.92 40.44 -17.79
N GLN A 40 -40.84 39.58 -18.23
CA GLN A 40 -40.99 38.22 -17.72
C GLN A 40 -39.86 37.28 -18.20
N SER A 41 -39.38 37.48 -19.43
CA SER A 41 -38.22 36.74 -19.99
C SER A 41 -36.90 37.15 -19.31
N GLN A 42 -36.68 38.45 -19.07
CA GLN A 42 -35.50 38.94 -18.36
C GLN A 42 -35.47 38.52 -16.88
N ALA A 43 -36.63 38.48 -16.21
CA ALA A 43 -36.74 37.98 -14.84
C ALA A 43 -36.43 36.47 -14.73
N GLY A 44 -36.86 35.68 -15.73
CA GLY A 44 -36.56 34.25 -15.80
C GLY A 44 -35.08 33.96 -16.05
N GLU A 45 -34.44 34.71 -16.96
CA GLU A 45 -33.00 34.56 -17.26
C GLU A 45 -32.11 34.94 -16.06
N ALA A 46 -32.47 35.99 -15.32
CA ALA A 46 -31.75 36.39 -14.10
C ALA A 46 -31.83 35.31 -13.01
N GLN A 47 -33.01 34.70 -12.80
CA GLN A 47 -33.16 33.58 -11.84
C GLN A 47 -32.35 32.35 -12.26
N ILE A 48 -32.30 32.03 -13.55
CA ILE A 48 -31.53 30.88 -14.06
C ILE A 48 -30.02 31.08 -13.82
N GLN A 49 -29.50 32.28 -14.05
CA GLN A 49 -28.09 32.59 -13.80
C GLN A 49 -27.73 32.53 -12.32
N GLU A 50 -28.63 32.99 -11.44
CA GLU A 50 -28.44 32.95 -9.98
C GLU A 50 -28.45 31.51 -9.44
N ILE A 51 -29.34 30.65 -9.97
CA ILE A 51 -29.37 29.22 -9.65
C ILE A 51 -28.10 28.51 -10.14
N GLN A 52 -27.63 28.80 -11.35
CA GLN A 52 -26.40 28.20 -11.90
C GLN A 52 -25.17 28.56 -11.08
N SER A 53 -25.00 29.84 -10.74
CA SER A 53 -23.87 30.31 -9.94
C SER A 53 -23.92 29.82 -8.48
N SER A 54 -25.11 29.69 -7.90
CA SER A 54 -25.32 29.03 -6.60
C SER A 54 -24.94 27.55 -6.63
N ASN A 55 -25.35 26.81 -7.67
CA ASN A 55 -25.02 25.39 -7.85
C ASN A 55 -23.51 25.17 -8.06
N GLU A 56 -22.83 26.04 -8.82
CA GLU A 56 -21.38 25.98 -8.99
C GLU A 56 -20.61 26.28 -7.70
N ALA A 57 -21.09 27.25 -6.92
CA ALA A 57 -20.51 27.58 -5.61
C ALA A 57 -20.67 26.41 -4.62
N GLN A 58 -21.84 25.76 -4.59
CA GLN A 58 -22.09 24.56 -3.79
C GLN A 58 -21.19 23.39 -4.23
N ALA A 59 -21.03 23.16 -5.53
CA ALA A 59 -20.15 22.11 -6.05
C ALA A 59 -18.67 22.34 -5.72
N LYS A 60 -18.19 23.59 -5.77
CA LYS A 60 -16.83 23.97 -5.34
C LYS A 60 -16.63 23.77 -3.83
N LEU A 61 -17.60 24.14 -3.01
CA LEU A 61 -17.51 23.97 -1.55
C LEU A 61 -17.52 22.48 -1.14
N GLN A 62 -18.32 21.67 -1.84
CA GLN A 62 -18.41 20.23 -1.62
C GLN A 62 -17.12 19.50 -2.03
N SER A 63 -16.50 19.88 -3.16
CA SER A 63 -15.22 19.30 -3.59
C SER A 63 -14.06 19.70 -2.67
N TYR A 64 -14.00 20.95 -2.17
CA TYR A 64 -13.02 21.36 -1.15
C TYR A 64 -13.20 20.59 0.17
N SER A 65 -14.44 20.35 0.60
CA SER A 65 -14.73 19.60 1.83
C SER A 65 -14.39 18.11 1.70
N GLN A 66 -14.65 17.50 0.54
CA GLN A 66 -14.27 16.12 0.24
C GLN A 66 -12.75 15.93 0.22
N ASN A 67 -12.01 16.83 -0.45
CA ASN A 67 -10.55 16.77 -0.52
C ASN A 67 -9.88 16.89 0.86
N ASN A 68 -10.40 17.74 1.76
CA ASN A 68 -9.90 17.87 3.13
C ASN A 68 -10.18 16.61 3.96
N ASN A 69 -11.34 15.99 3.80
CA ASN A 69 -11.68 14.74 4.49
C ASN A 69 -10.81 13.57 4.03
N ASP A 70 -10.50 13.47 2.74
CA ASP A 70 -9.67 12.39 2.20
C ASP A 70 -8.19 12.57 2.56
N ALA A 71 -7.68 13.80 2.60
CA ALA A 71 -6.34 14.10 3.10
C ALA A 71 -6.20 13.79 4.60
N GLN A 72 -7.19 14.14 5.41
CA GLN A 72 -7.21 13.81 6.84
C GLN A 72 -7.34 12.30 7.09
N LYS A 73 -8.16 11.58 6.32
CA LYS A 73 -8.27 10.11 6.37
C LYS A 73 -6.94 9.44 6.00
N LYS A 74 -6.27 9.89 4.93
CA LYS A 74 -4.94 9.38 4.53
C LYS A 74 -3.88 9.64 5.61
N LYS A 75 -3.88 10.81 6.25
CA LYS A 75 -2.97 11.13 7.36
C LYS A 75 -3.23 10.25 8.59
N LYS A 76 -4.50 10.07 8.99
CA LYS A 76 -4.88 9.17 10.10
C LYS A 76 -4.53 7.71 9.81
N ALA A 77 -4.77 7.24 8.59
CA ALA A 77 -4.40 5.88 8.16
C ALA A 77 -2.88 5.68 8.19
N LYS A 78 -2.09 6.67 7.73
CA LYS A 78 -0.63 6.62 7.79
C LYS A 78 -0.10 6.60 9.23
N ILE A 79 -0.69 7.38 10.13
CA ILE A 79 -0.35 7.38 11.56
C ILE A 79 -0.72 6.02 12.19
N ALA A 80 -1.91 5.49 11.92
CA ALA A 80 -2.32 4.18 12.42
C ALA A 80 -1.45 3.03 11.86
N LEU A 81 -0.99 3.13 10.62
CA LEU A 81 -0.05 2.19 10.02
C LEU A 81 1.32 2.30 10.70
N SER A 82 1.80 3.52 10.95
CA SER A 82 3.06 3.78 11.66
C SER A 82 3.03 3.21 13.09
N LEU A 83 1.93 3.41 13.82
CA LEU A 83 1.74 2.85 15.16
C LEU A 83 1.74 1.31 15.12
N LYS A 84 1.06 0.69 14.15
CA LYS A 84 1.11 -0.76 13.95
C LYS A 84 2.52 -1.26 13.63
N THR A 85 3.30 -0.50 12.86
CA THR A 85 4.69 -0.84 12.57
C THR A 85 5.56 -0.76 13.82
N GLU A 86 5.39 0.28 14.64
CA GLU A 86 6.10 0.44 15.92
C GLU A 86 5.78 -0.70 16.90
N ASP A 87 4.52 -1.12 16.97
CA ASP A 87 4.10 -2.29 17.75
C ASP A 87 4.80 -3.58 17.28
N ILE A 88 4.98 -3.75 15.97
CA ILE A 88 5.66 -4.92 15.39
C ILE A 88 7.17 -4.85 15.65
N GLU A 89 7.79 -3.68 15.52
CA GLU A 89 9.20 -3.48 15.83
C GLU A 89 9.48 -3.75 17.30
N LYS A 90 8.63 -3.27 18.20
CA LYS A 90 8.70 -3.59 19.63
C LYS A 90 8.58 -5.10 19.86
N TYR A 91 7.61 -5.76 19.23
CA TYR A 91 7.47 -7.21 19.32
C TYR A 91 8.72 -7.96 18.84
N CYS A 92 9.31 -7.54 17.72
CA CYS A 92 10.54 -8.14 17.19
C CYS A 92 11.73 -7.92 18.14
N TYR A 93 11.85 -6.72 18.71
CA TYR A 93 12.84 -6.39 19.73
C TYR A 93 12.72 -7.28 20.96
N ASP A 94 11.50 -7.45 21.47
CA ASP A 94 11.22 -8.26 22.66
C ASP A 94 11.62 -9.73 22.41
N VAL A 95 11.33 -10.28 21.23
CA VAL A 95 11.71 -11.64 20.85
C VAL A 95 13.24 -11.79 20.70
N ILE A 96 13.93 -10.82 20.11
CA ILE A 96 15.41 -10.86 20.00
C ILE A 96 16.04 -10.77 21.40
N THR A 97 15.47 -9.95 22.28
CA THR A 97 15.95 -9.81 23.67
C THR A 97 15.74 -11.11 24.44
N GLU A 98 14.57 -11.73 24.32
CA GLU A 98 14.26 -13.04 24.89
C GLU A 98 15.28 -14.10 24.42
N MET A 99 15.63 -14.08 23.14
CA MET A 99 16.61 -14.99 22.54
C MET A 99 18.03 -14.78 23.12
N LYS A 100 18.43 -13.53 23.37
CA LYS A 100 19.70 -13.19 24.05
C LYS A 100 19.70 -13.65 25.51
N ASP A 101 18.58 -13.47 26.19
CA ASP A 101 18.44 -13.86 27.59
C ASP A 101 18.56 -15.38 27.77
N PHE A 102 17.96 -16.17 26.87
CA PHE A 102 18.15 -17.63 26.88
C PHE A 102 19.60 -18.04 26.65
N TYR A 103 20.29 -17.37 25.73
CA TYR A 103 21.72 -17.63 25.51
C TYR A 103 22.54 -17.30 26.77
N LYS A 104 22.31 -16.15 27.40
CA LYS A 104 22.99 -15.74 28.62
C LYS A 104 22.74 -16.73 29.78
N LYS A 105 21.48 -17.12 30.01
CA LYS A 105 21.14 -18.11 31.04
C LYS A 105 21.82 -19.45 30.80
N ASP A 106 21.93 -19.88 29.55
CA ASP A 106 22.67 -21.10 29.21
C ASP A 106 24.18 -20.94 29.46
N LEU A 107 24.77 -19.77 29.21
CA LEU A 107 26.16 -19.50 29.57
C LEU A 107 26.39 -19.56 31.09
N ASP A 108 25.49 -18.95 31.86
CA ASP A 108 25.56 -18.95 33.33
C ASP A 108 25.47 -20.39 33.85
N LEU A 109 24.50 -21.19 33.36
CA LEU A 109 24.36 -22.61 33.72
C LEU A 109 25.60 -23.43 33.36
N ASN A 110 26.17 -23.24 32.16
CA ASN A 110 27.40 -23.94 31.78
C ASN A 110 28.59 -23.54 32.66
N SER A 111 28.70 -22.26 33.05
CA SER A 111 29.76 -21.82 33.97
C SER A 111 29.63 -22.45 35.36
N GLU A 112 28.40 -22.73 35.78
CA GLU A 112 28.07 -23.44 37.01
C GLU A 112 28.12 -24.98 36.86
N SER A 113 28.55 -25.50 35.70
CA SER A 113 28.52 -26.94 35.38
C SER A 113 27.13 -27.59 35.51
N LYS A 114 26.07 -26.82 35.25
CA LYS A 114 24.68 -27.27 35.22
C LYS A 114 24.18 -27.43 33.78
N PRO A 115 23.19 -28.31 33.53
CA PRO A 115 22.63 -28.48 32.19
C PRO A 115 21.96 -27.20 31.64
N ALA A 116 22.54 -26.66 30.57
CA ALA A 116 21.98 -25.56 29.78
C ALA A 116 20.78 -26.03 28.94
N HIS A 117 19.58 -25.56 29.28
CA HIS A 117 18.32 -26.03 28.70
C HIS A 117 17.48 -24.91 28.06
N TYR A 118 17.74 -23.63 28.35
CA TYR A 118 16.87 -22.55 27.89
C TYR A 118 16.82 -22.44 26.38
N LYS A 119 17.94 -22.59 25.66
CA LYS A 119 17.92 -22.56 24.19
C LYS A 119 17.15 -23.74 23.59
N ILE A 120 17.35 -24.95 24.10
CA ILE A 120 16.76 -26.16 23.53
C ILE A 120 15.25 -26.25 23.78
N ASP A 121 14.80 -25.73 24.93
CA ASP A 121 13.39 -25.70 25.30
C ASP A 121 12.61 -24.64 24.51
N ASN A 122 13.24 -23.51 24.19
CA ASN A 122 12.56 -22.37 23.59
C ASN A 122 12.77 -22.21 22.07
N ILE A 123 13.65 -22.98 21.43
CA ILE A 123 13.98 -22.79 20.01
C ILE A 123 12.74 -22.89 19.08
N GLU A 124 11.87 -23.87 19.31
CA GLU A 124 10.66 -24.06 18.50
C GLU A 124 9.69 -22.89 18.66
N HIS A 125 9.54 -22.40 19.89
CA HIS A 125 8.71 -21.24 20.20
C HIS A 125 9.22 -20.00 19.46
N ILE A 126 10.52 -19.72 19.52
CA ILE A 126 11.15 -18.58 18.83
C ILE A 126 11.02 -18.71 17.31
N CYS A 127 11.30 -19.88 16.74
CA CYS A 127 11.13 -20.13 15.30
C CYS A 127 9.70 -19.87 14.84
N SER A 128 8.69 -20.27 15.62
CA SER A 128 7.27 -20.03 15.31
C SER A 128 6.89 -18.54 15.29
N LYS A 129 7.58 -17.70 16.07
CA LYS A 129 7.40 -16.25 16.07
C LYS A 129 8.00 -15.61 14.81
N ILE A 130 9.21 -16.02 14.44
CA ILE A 130 9.99 -15.42 13.34
C ILE A 130 9.44 -15.83 11.96
N ILE A 131 8.94 -17.06 11.80
CA ILE A 131 8.50 -17.59 10.51
C ILE A 131 7.27 -16.88 9.93
N LYS A 132 6.53 -16.12 10.75
CA LYS A 132 5.32 -15.41 10.33
C LYS A 132 5.63 -14.36 9.26
N ARG A 133 5.03 -14.48 8.08
CA ARG A 133 5.36 -13.65 6.88
C ARG A 133 5.33 -12.14 7.15
N GLY A 134 4.41 -11.66 7.97
CA GLY A 134 4.23 -10.22 8.24
C GLY A 134 5.35 -9.57 9.08
N VAL A 135 6.16 -10.36 9.77
CA VAL A 135 7.20 -9.85 10.69
C VAL A 135 8.62 -10.24 10.25
N GLN A 136 8.77 -11.16 9.29
CA GLN A 136 10.07 -11.65 8.81
C GLN A 136 11.02 -10.54 8.38
N GLU A 137 10.55 -9.60 7.58
CA GLU A 137 11.39 -8.51 7.06
C GLU A 137 11.90 -7.61 8.19
N ILE A 138 11.05 -7.33 9.18
CA ILE A 138 11.41 -6.52 10.35
C ILE A 138 12.41 -7.29 11.22
N PHE A 139 12.22 -8.59 11.45
CA PHE A 139 13.20 -9.42 12.16
C PHE A 139 14.58 -9.38 11.50
N VAL A 140 14.65 -9.49 10.17
CA VAL A 140 15.91 -9.40 9.42
C VAL A 140 16.56 -8.03 9.61
N LYS A 141 15.80 -6.94 9.44
CA LYS A 141 16.27 -5.56 9.66
C LYS A 141 16.79 -5.33 11.08
N MET A 142 16.14 -5.91 12.08
CA MET A 142 16.54 -5.81 13.49
C MET A 142 17.71 -6.72 13.86
N GLY A 143 18.25 -7.49 12.92
CA GLY A 143 19.48 -8.25 13.12
C GLY A 143 19.29 -9.65 13.70
N ILE A 144 18.13 -10.29 13.52
CA ILE A 144 17.89 -11.67 13.98
C ILE A 144 18.95 -12.67 13.48
N LEU A 145 19.52 -12.43 12.29
CA LEU A 145 20.56 -13.30 11.71
C LEU A 145 21.84 -13.31 12.55
N LYS A 146 22.17 -12.20 13.23
CA LYS A 146 23.30 -12.15 14.15
C LYS A 146 23.05 -13.02 15.38
N GLU A 147 21.81 -12.99 15.90
CA GLU A 147 21.43 -13.80 17.07
C GLU A 147 21.38 -15.30 16.73
N LEU A 148 20.82 -15.66 15.56
CA LEU A 148 20.84 -17.04 15.06
C LEU A 148 22.27 -17.55 14.84
N LYS A 149 23.17 -16.68 14.41
CA LYS A 149 24.60 -17.00 14.29
C LYS A 149 25.18 -17.34 15.67
N VAL A 150 24.97 -16.50 16.69
CA VAL A 150 25.46 -16.74 18.06
C VAL A 150 24.96 -18.08 18.61
N TRP A 151 23.69 -18.41 18.39
CA TRP A 151 23.11 -19.70 18.82
C TRP A 151 23.71 -20.91 18.10
N LEU A 152 24.33 -20.71 16.95
CA LEU A 152 24.99 -21.74 16.15
C LEU A 152 26.49 -21.83 16.41
N GLU A 153 27.10 -20.83 17.04
CA GLU A 153 28.53 -20.82 17.33
C GLU A 153 28.87 -21.82 18.45
N PRO A 154 30.09 -22.43 18.42
CA PRO A 154 30.56 -23.26 19.50
C PRO A 154 30.58 -22.49 20.82
N LEU A 155 30.27 -23.18 21.91
CA LEU A 155 30.40 -22.62 23.26
C LEU A 155 31.89 -22.46 23.63
N PRO A 156 32.21 -21.72 24.72
CA PRO A 156 33.60 -21.52 25.16
C PRO A 156 34.36 -22.82 25.46
N ASP A 157 33.65 -23.90 25.78
CA ASP A 157 34.18 -25.26 25.96
C ASP A 157 34.40 -26.03 24.63
N ASN A 158 34.21 -25.35 23.50
CA ASN A 158 34.22 -25.89 22.13
C ASN A 158 33.10 -26.89 21.82
N SER A 159 32.11 -27.04 22.71
CA SER A 159 30.95 -27.87 22.41
C SER A 159 30.07 -27.20 21.35
N LEU A 160 29.57 -28.00 20.42
CA LEU A 160 28.58 -27.53 19.45
C LEU A 160 27.19 -27.52 20.08
N PRO A 161 26.31 -26.59 19.69
CA PRO A 161 24.93 -26.57 20.16
C PRO A 161 24.22 -27.91 19.87
N ASN A 162 23.11 -28.16 20.56
CA ASN A 162 22.34 -29.38 20.37
C ASN A 162 21.79 -29.52 18.93
N GLN A 163 21.70 -30.74 18.42
CA GLN A 163 21.17 -31.00 17.06
C GLN A 163 19.75 -30.45 16.86
N LYS A 164 18.89 -30.44 17.89
CA LYS A 164 17.55 -29.85 17.84
C LYS A 164 17.61 -28.37 17.46
N ILE A 165 18.52 -27.61 18.09
CA ILE A 165 18.75 -26.20 17.80
C ILE A 165 19.24 -26.03 16.36
N LYS A 166 20.23 -26.82 15.94
CA LYS A 166 20.75 -26.76 14.56
C LYS A 166 19.66 -27.03 13.52
N ARG A 167 18.86 -28.08 13.69
CA ARG A 167 17.76 -28.43 12.77
C ARG A 167 16.76 -27.28 12.65
N ALA A 168 16.28 -26.77 13.78
CA ALA A 168 15.30 -25.68 13.81
C ALA A 168 15.83 -24.40 13.16
N ILE A 169 17.09 -24.03 13.42
CA ILE A 169 17.69 -22.84 12.80
C ILE A 169 17.91 -23.04 11.30
N MET A 170 18.41 -24.19 10.85
CA MET A 170 18.61 -24.43 9.42
C MET A 170 17.28 -24.41 8.64
N ASP A 171 16.21 -24.95 9.24
CA ASP A 171 14.86 -24.88 8.68
C ASP A 171 14.29 -23.45 8.70
N LEU A 172 14.55 -22.68 9.74
CA LEU A 172 14.17 -21.26 9.75
C LEU A 172 14.89 -20.49 8.62
N LEU A 173 16.21 -20.68 8.46
CA LEU A 173 17.03 -20.00 7.47
C LEU A 173 16.61 -20.30 6.02
N ILE A 174 16.17 -21.53 5.73
CA ILE A 174 15.68 -21.87 4.38
C ILE A 174 14.35 -21.19 4.06
N ASN A 175 13.59 -20.75 5.07
CA ASN A 175 12.29 -20.10 4.88
C ASN A 175 12.32 -18.57 5.00
N LEU A 176 13.41 -17.99 5.52
CA LEU A 176 13.59 -16.55 5.58
C LEU A 176 13.85 -15.94 4.20
N ARG A 177 13.34 -14.71 4.01
CA ARG A 177 13.71 -13.81 2.92
C ARG A 177 14.87 -12.95 3.40
N VAL A 178 16.06 -13.21 2.86
CA VAL A 178 17.30 -12.49 3.19
C VAL A 178 17.90 -11.95 1.90
N SER A 179 18.63 -10.85 1.97
CA SER A 179 19.40 -10.29 0.85
C SER A 179 20.90 -10.60 0.97
N LYS A 180 21.68 -10.32 -0.09
CA LYS A 180 23.15 -10.40 -0.04
C LYS A 180 23.72 -9.53 1.09
N ALA A 181 23.19 -8.33 1.27
CA ALA A 181 23.61 -7.39 2.30
C ALA A 181 23.37 -7.94 3.73
N ASP A 182 22.23 -8.60 3.96
CA ASP A 182 21.90 -9.20 5.26
C ASP A 182 22.86 -10.35 5.63
N LEU A 183 23.24 -11.17 4.64
CA LEU A 183 24.18 -12.27 4.83
C LEU A 183 25.59 -11.78 5.16
N LEU A 184 26.04 -10.73 4.46
CA LEU A 184 27.36 -10.13 4.69
C LEU A 184 27.44 -9.43 6.04
N SER A 185 26.42 -8.63 6.39
CA SER A 185 26.39 -7.85 7.63
C SER A 185 26.21 -8.72 8.89
N SER A 186 25.49 -9.84 8.79
CA SER A 186 25.33 -10.78 9.90
C SER A 186 26.49 -11.76 10.05
N GLY A 187 27.17 -12.11 8.95
CA GLY A 187 28.22 -13.12 8.92
C GLY A 187 27.74 -14.55 9.15
N ILE A 188 26.42 -14.79 9.17
CA ILE A 188 25.83 -16.12 9.42
C ILE A 188 26.24 -17.16 8.36
N GLY A 189 26.56 -16.71 7.15
CA GLY A 189 27.05 -17.58 6.08
C GLY A 189 28.29 -18.40 6.47
N LYS A 190 29.17 -17.84 7.31
CA LYS A 190 30.39 -18.52 7.76
C LYS A 190 30.08 -19.73 8.64
N ILE A 191 29.19 -19.56 9.62
CA ILE A 191 28.85 -20.66 10.55
C ILE A 191 28.03 -21.74 9.83
N VAL A 192 27.14 -21.38 8.92
CA VAL A 192 26.42 -22.37 8.09
C VAL A 192 27.39 -23.13 7.17
N HIS A 193 28.38 -22.44 6.61
CA HIS A 193 29.44 -23.10 5.84
C HIS A 193 30.24 -24.10 6.69
N PHE A 194 30.61 -23.72 7.91
CA PHE A 194 31.28 -24.62 8.86
C PHE A 194 30.49 -25.92 9.06
N TYR A 195 29.17 -25.83 9.35
CA TYR A 195 28.34 -27.03 9.50
C TYR A 195 28.26 -27.88 8.23
N SER A 196 28.28 -27.28 7.04
CA SER A 196 28.29 -28.02 5.78
C SER A 196 29.56 -28.84 5.54
N LYS A 197 30.67 -28.47 6.20
CA LYS A 197 32.00 -29.09 6.04
C LYS A 197 32.43 -29.95 7.21
N ASN A 198 31.82 -29.78 8.38
CA ASN A 198 32.22 -30.49 9.59
C ASN A 198 31.91 -32.00 9.50
N SER A 199 32.95 -32.84 9.35
CA SER A 199 32.80 -34.30 9.23
C SER A 199 32.23 -34.96 10.49
N ARG A 200 32.38 -34.33 11.66
CA ARG A 200 31.83 -34.80 12.95
C ARG A 200 30.36 -34.45 13.15
N GLU A 201 29.79 -33.64 12.26
CA GLU A 201 28.38 -33.27 12.31
C GLU A 201 27.49 -34.38 11.73
N ALA A 202 26.25 -34.46 12.24
CA ALA A 202 25.25 -35.38 11.73
C ALA A 202 24.93 -35.12 10.24
N LEU A 203 24.71 -36.20 9.49
CA LEU A 203 24.53 -36.15 8.04
C LEU A 203 23.36 -35.28 7.59
N ASP A 204 22.28 -35.30 8.36
CA ASP A 204 21.08 -34.49 8.13
C ASP A 204 21.38 -32.99 8.27
N ILE A 205 22.06 -32.57 9.34
CA ILE A 205 22.48 -31.18 9.53
C ILE A 205 23.37 -30.72 8.37
N ARG A 206 24.37 -31.53 7.96
CA ARG A 206 25.23 -31.18 6.83
C ARG A 206 24.43 -30.96 5.55
N LYS A 207 23.46 -31.84 5.26
CA LYS A 207 22.57 -31.72 4.09
C LYS A 207 21.72 -30.46 4.17
N MET A 208 21.14 -30.17 5.34
CA MET A 208 20.35 -28.95 5.55
C MET A 208 21.21 -27.69 5.34
N SER A 209 22.42 -27.64 5.89
CA SER A 209 23.35 -26.52 5.69
C SER A 209 23.73 -26.34 4.23
N LEU A 210 23.99 -27.43 3.49
CA LEU A 210 24.26 -27.35 2.05
C LEU A 210 23.06 -26.80 1.27
N ASN A 211 21.84 -27.19 1.64
CA ASN A 211 20.61 -26.67 1.02
C ASN A 211 20.44 -25.17 1.26
N VAL A 212 20.69 -24.71 2.49
CA VAL A 212 20.67 -23.27 2.84
C VAL A 212 21.70 -22.51 1.99
N ILE A 213 22.93 -23.00 1.91
CA ILE A 213 23.99 -22.39 1.09
C ILE A 213 23.59 -22.36 -0.39
N LYS A 214 23.04 -23.45 -0.93
CA LYS A 214 22.59 -23.52 -2.32
C LYS A 214 21.50 -22.48 -2.61
N LYS A 215 20.51 -22.34 -1.71
CA LYS A 215 19.47 -21.32 -1.82
C LYS A 215 20.08 -19.92 -1.87
N TRP A 216 20.97 -19.60 -0.93
CA TRP A 216 21.60 -18.28 -0.86
C TRP A 216 22.47 -17.99 -2.07
N LYS A 217 23.24 -18.96 -2.57
CA LYS A 217 24.01 -18.80 -3.82
C LYS A 217 23.09 -18.48 -5.00
N SER A 218 21.99 -19.22 -5.15
CA SER A 218 21.04 -18.97 -6.24
C SER A 218 20.37 -17.59 -6.10
N MET A 219 20.08 -17.16 -4.87
CA MET A 219 19.50 -15.85 -4.58
C MET A 219 20.49 -14.72 -4.93
N ILE A 220 21.77 -14.84 -4.55
CA ILE A 220 22.81 -13.85 -4.85
C ILE A 220 23.00 -13.72 -6.38
N ILE A 221 23.06 -14.84 -7.10
CA ILE A 221 23.22 -14.82 -8.56
C ILE A 221 22.03 -14.12 -9.23
N LYS A 222 20.80 -14.35 -8.76
CA LYS A 222 19.61 -13.66 -9.28
C LYS A 222 19.67 -12.16 -9.00
N GLU A 223 20.03 -11.78 -7.79
CA GLU A 223 20.18 -10.38 -7.38
C GLU A 223 21.24 -9.65 -8.22
N GLU A 224 22.30 -10.32 -8.65
CA GLU A 224 23.35 -9.76 -9.53
C GLU A 224 22.92 -9.65 -11.01
N ILE A 225 22.01 -10.51 -11.48
CA ILE A 225 21.50 -10.47 -12.86
C ILE A 225 20.43 -9.38 -13.04
N GLU A 226 19.70 -9.05 -11.98
CA GLU A 226 18.62 -8.05 -11.98
C GLU A 226 19.12 -6.60 -11.79
N GLN A 227 20.40 -6.40 -11.48
CA GLN A 227 21.07 -5.09 -11.33
C GLN A 227 21.76 -4.65 -12.63
#